data_AF-A0A6N2AH51-F1
#
_entry.id   AF-A0A6N2AH51-F1
#
_cell.length_a   1.000
_cell.length_b   1.000
_cell.length_c   1.000
_cell.angle_alpha   90.00
_cell.angle_beta   90.00
_cell.angle_gamma   90.00
#
_symmetry.space_group_name_H-M   'P 1'
#
loop_
_entity.id
_entity.type
_entity.pdbx_description
1 polymer ?
#
loop_
_entity_poly.entity_id
_entity_poly.type
_entity_poly.pdbx_seq_one_letter_code
_entity_poly.pdbx_strand_id
1 'polypeptide(L)'
;MTIEGDVNGASTTNVRLDGGKKNRKGKKHQTVTNEDAIDVTTGEEWVARVEVARQAIEILGWRMNVADDKFKTLEKTESIRKELDSRQRAEFEMNKAITFLECQLMDVLNANEVITSLECRLMKTMSTIETMKAEIKALNEGAKVGGLSSFDQDREAKVEASKPPMFKGVCDAQELENFLWHLENYFKCNRLKNEKNKINTSVLYLSEMVMLWWRRK
;
A
#
# COMPACT_ATOMS: atom_id res chain seq x y z
N MET A 1 26.88 -18.39 24.62
CA MET A 1 28.29 -18.25 25.05
C MET A 1 28.28 -17.79 26.50
N THR A 2 28.62 -18.74 27.37
CA THR A 2 29.31 -18.70 28.67
C THR A 2 29.94 -17.33 29.03
N ILE A 3 30.02 -16.86 30.29
CA ILE A 3 30.55 -17.45 31.55
C ILE A 3 30.11 -16.53 32.72
N GLU A 4 29.44 -17.02 33.77
CA GLU A 4 29.97 -17.44 35.10
C GLU A 4 30.66 -16.37 35.96
N GLY A 5 30.26 -16.30 37.24
CA GLY A 5 30.92 -15.50 38.28
C GLY A 5 30.12 -15.37 39.58
N ASP A 6 29.97 -16.48 40.29
CA ASP A 6 29.36 -16.63 41.62
C ASP A 6 30.29 -16.09 42.74
N VAL A 7 29.79 -15.33 43.74
CA VAL A 7 30.46 -15.19 45.05
C VAL A 7 29.44 -15.10 46.17
N ASN A 8 29.38 -16.21 46.90
CA ASN A 8 28.77 -16.43 48.20
C ASN A 8 29.32 -15.49 49.30
N GLY A 9 28.44 -15.15 50.25
CA GLY A 9 28.80 -14.46 51.49
C GLY A 9 27.75 -14.69 52.57
N ALA A 10 27.57 -15.94 52.99
CA ALA A 10 26.81 -16.30 54.17
C ALA A 10 27.54 -15.78 55.43
N SER A 11 26.91 -14.87 56.18
CA SER A 11 27.35 -14.52 57.54
C SER A 11 26.48 -15.23 58.56
N THR A 12 27.16 -16.13 59.26
CA THR A 12 26.70 -17.08 60.25
C THR A 12 26.36 -16.44 61.59
N THR A 13 25.23 -16.88 62.15
CA THR A 13 24.99 -17.29 63.55
C THR A 13 26.01 -16.89 64.62
N ASN A 14 25.52 -16.37 65.76
CA ASN A 14 25.81 -16.91 67.10
C ASN A 14 24.90 -16.28 68.16
N VAL A 15 23.77 -16.95 68.48
CA VAL A 15 23.03 -16.74 69.73
C VAL A 15 23.59 -17.73 70.75
N ARG A 16 24.41 -17.24 71.68
CA ARG A 16 24.92 -18.02 72.80
C ARG A 16 23.88 -18.03 73.91
N LEU A 17 23.13 -19.14 74.02
CA LEU A 17 22.36 -19.46 75.22
C LEU A 17 23.30 -20.13 76.23
N ASP A 18 23.72 -19.39 77.25
CA ASP A 18 24.45 -19.96 78.40
C ASP A 18 23.46 -20.22 79.54
N GLY A 19 23.19 -21.51 79.75
CA GLY A 19 22.32 -22.02 80.78
C GLY A 19 23.09 -22.29 82.07
N GLY A 20 22.73 -21.55 83.12
CA GLY A 20 22.53 -22.10 84.45
C GLY A 20 23.75 -22.46 85.29
N LYS A 21 23.91 -21.73 86.42
CA LYS A 21 24.34 -22.37 87.67
C LYS A 21 23.67 -21.72 88.88
N LYS A 22 22.71 -22.47 89.45
CA LYS A 22 22.10 -22.22 90.76
C LYS A 22 23.20 -22.28 91.84
N ASN A 23 23.22 -21.30 92.73
CA ASN A 23 23.76 -21.46 94.08
C ASN A 23 22.81 -20.82 95.09
N ARG A 24 22.08 -21.67 95.81
CA ARG A 24 21.36 -21.32 97.05
C ARG A 24 22.38 -21.27 98.19
N LYS A 25 22.53 -20.14 98.86
CA LYS A 25 23.04 -20.08 100.24
C LYS A 25 22.44 -18.90 101.00
N GLY A 26 21.87 -19.22 102.17
CA GLY A 26 21.99 -18.39 103.36
C GLY A 26 20.97 -17.27 103.57
N LYS A 27 19.89 -17.61 104.28
CA LYS A 27 18.95 -16.68 104.91
C LYS A 27 19.64 -15.95 106.08
N LYS A 28 19.59 -14.63 106.12
CA LYS A 28 19.66 -13.84 107.37
C LYS A 28 18.57 -12.78 107.33
N HIS A 29 17.71 -12.83 108.33
CA HIS A 29 16.66 -11.86 108.59
C HIS A 29 17.28 -10.56 109.12
N GLN A 30 16.89 -9.43 108.54
CA GLN A 30 16.76 -8.18 109.25
C GLN A 30 15.47 -7.51 108.76
N THR A 31 14.43 -7.64 109.57
CA THR A 31 13.19 -6.87 109.49
C THR A 31 13.47 -5.42 109.87
N VAL A 32 13.31 -4.48 108.93
CA VAL A 32 13.02 -3.08 109.22
C VAL A 32 12.09 -2.55 108.12
N THR A 33 10.84 -2.33 108.53
CA THR A 33 9.82 -1.39 108.04
C THR A 33 9.38 -1.43 106.58
N ASN A 34 8.17 -1.96 106.38
CA ASN A 34 7.27 -1.60 105.30
C ASN A 34 7.06 -0.08 105.29
N GLU A 35 7.52 0.58 104.23
CA GLU A 35 6.81 1.67 103.55
C GLU A 35 7.27 1.62 102.09
N ASP A 36 6.70 0.69 101.30
CA ASP A 36 6.72 0.82 99.84
C ASP A 36 5.84 2.03 99.51
N ALA A 37 6.40 3.24 99.64
CA ALA A 37 5.84 4.41 99.02
C ALA A 37 5.77 4.06 97.53
N ILE A 38 4.55 3.83 97.02
CA ILE A 38 4.31 3.68 95.59
C ILE A 38 4.99 4.90 94.96
N ASP A 39 6.02 4.66 94.15
CA ASP A 39 6.76 5.71 93.48
C ASP A 39 5.86 6.34 92.41
N VAL A 40 5.01 7.26 92.87
CA VAL A 40 4.03 8.00 92.08
C VAL A 40 4.74 8.75 90.94
N THR A 41 5.97 9.21 91.17
CA THR A 41 6.82 9.92 90.20
C THR A 41 7.15 9.07 88.97
N THR A 42 7.46 7.78 89.12
CA THR A 42 7.66 6.88 87.97
C THR A 42 6.36 6.64 87.18
N GLY A 43 5.21 6.68 87.84
CA GLY A 43 3.90 6.58 87.19
C GLY A 43 3.53 7.82 86.36
N GLU A 44 3.79 9.01 86.89
CA GLU A 44 3.55 10.29 86.21
C GLU A 44 4.40 10.43 84.93
N GLU A 45 5.68 10.03 84.98
CA GLU A 45 6.54 9.98 83.79
C GLU A 45 6.01 9.02 82.71
N TRP A 46 5.49 7.86 83.13
CA TRP A 46 4.88 6.89 82.22
C TRP A 46 3.64 7.46 81.54
N VAL A 47 2.77 8.13 82.28
CA VAL A 47 1.57 8.78 81.73
C VAL A 47 1.96 9.89 80.74
N ALA A 48 2.97 10.70 81.04
CA ALA A 48 3.47 11.72 80.13
C ALA A 48 4.01 11.13 78.82
N ARG A 49 4.75 10.01 78.89
CA ARG A 49 5.25 9.31 77.68
C ARG A 49 4.12 8.74 76.84
N VAL A 50 3.10 8.16 77.47
CA VAL A 50 1.91 7.64 76.77
C VAL A 50 1.14 8.78 76.09
N GLU A 51 1.01 9.92 76.74
CA GLU A 51 0.35 11.09 76.16
C GLU A 51 1.13 11.67 74.96
N VAL A 52 2.47 11.73 75.05
CA VAL A 52 3.32 12.10 73.91
C VAL A 52 3.16 11.10 72.76
N ALA A 53 3.11 9.80 73.07
CA ALA A 53 2.89 8.76 72.06
C ALA A 53 1.50 8.89 71.40
N ARG A 54 0.46 9.21 72.19
CA ARG A 54 -0.90 9.46 71.69
C ARG A 54 -0.94 10.63 70.72
N GLN A 55 -0.33 11.76 71.08
CA GLN A 55 -0.24 12.95 70.20
C GLN A 55 0.56 12.64 68.92
N ALA A 56 1.64 11.86 69.03
CA ALA A 56 2.41 11.43 67.86
C ALA A 56 1.57 10.57 66.90
N ILE A 57 0.75 9.64 67.43
CA ILE A 57 -0.17 8.82 66.64
C ILE A 57 -1.22 9.69 65.94
N GLU A 58 -1.78 10.68 66.62
CA GLU A 58 -2.73 11.62 66.01
C GLU A 58 -2.08 12.35 64.83
N ILE A 59 -0.91 12.94 65.04
CA ILE A 59 -0.16 13.64 63.99
C ILE A 59 0.14 12.71 62.81
N LEU A 60 0.51 11.46 63.07
CA LEU A 60 0.73 10.45 62.03
C LEU A 60 -0.56 10.16 61.26
N GLY A 61 -1.69 10.01 61.93
CA GLY A 61 -2.99 9.82 61.30
C GLY A 61 -3.36 10.97 60.37
N TRP A 62 -3.18 12.22 60.83
CA TRP A 62 -3.37 13.41 59.98
C TRP A 62 -2.48 13.37 58.74
N ARG A 63 -1.20 13.03 58.89
CA ARG A 63 -0.26 12.93 57.75
C ARG A 63 -0.63 11.80 56.79
N MET A 64 -1.11 10.67 57.31
CA MET A 64 -1.58 9.55 56.49
C MET A 64 -2.80 9.93 55.66
N ASN A 65 -3.77 10.65 56.24
CA ASN A 65 -4.94 11.13 55.49
C ASN A 65 -4.52 12.09 54.37
N VAL A 66 -3.60 13.01 54.63
CA VAL A 66 -3.05 13.90 53.60
C VAL A 66 -2.31 13.11 52.50
N ALA A 67 -1.59 12.05 52.88
CA ALA A 67 -0.90 11.19 51.92
C ALA A 67 -1.89 10.36 51.07
N ASP A 68 -2.98 9.87 51.65
CA ASP A 68 -4.03 9.13 50.96
C ASP A 68 -4.73 10.00 49.90
N ASP A 69 -5.09 11.24 50.26
CA ASP A 69 -5.68 12.17 49.30
C ASP A 69 -4.72 12.49 48.15
N LYS A 70 -3.43 12.67 48.45
CA LYS A 70 -2.41 12.84 47.40
C LYS A 70 -2.28 11.60 46.52
N PHE A 71 -2.34 10.40 47.09
CA PHE A 71 -2.29 9.17 46.31
C PHE A 71 -3.46 9.06 45.32
N LYS A 72 -4.68 9.40 45.75
CA LYS A 72 -5.86 9.47 44.84
C LYS A 72 -5.66 10.48 43.71
N THR A 73 -5.05 11.64 44.01
CA THR A 73 -4.74 12.62 42.95
C THR A 73 -3.70 12.06 41.96
N LEU A 74 -2.69 11.34 42.44
CA LEU A 74 -1.67 10.74 41.58
C LEU A 74 -2.27 9.66 40.66
N GLU A 75 -3.16 8.82 41.20
CA GLU A 75 -3.86 7.81 40.40
C GLU A 75 -4.67 8.44 39.27
N LYS A 76 -5.39 9.53 39.56
CA LYS A 76 -6.12 10.30 38.54
C LYS A 76 -5.16 10.89 37.49
N THR A 77 -4.03 11.46 37.90
CA THR A 77 -3.05 12.00 36.94
C THR A 77 -2.45 10.90 36.06
N GLU A 78 -2.25 9.70 36.59
CA GLU A 78 -1.74 8.57 35.83
C GLU A 78 -2.77 8.04 34.83
N SER A 79 -4.05 8.01 35.21
CA SER A 79 -5.14 7.72 34.27
C SER A 79 -5.17 8.71 33.10
N ILE A 80 -5.02 10.02 33.39
CA ILE A 80 -4.97 11.07 32.36
C ILE A 80 -3.75 10.88 31.44
N ARG A 81 -2.59 10.55 32.02
CA ARG A 81 -1.36 10.28 31.26
C ARG A 81 -1.57 9.13 30.26
N LYS A 82 -2.11 8.00 30.71
CA LYS A 82 -2.37 6.84 29.84
C LYS A 82 -3.35 7.14 28.71
N GLU A 83 -4.37 7.96 28.99
CA GLU A 83 -5.30 8.40 27.96
C GLU A 83 -4.62 9.34 26.95
N LEU A 84 -3.79 10.28 27.41
CA LEU A 84 -3.00 11.16 26.55
C LEU A 84 -2.09 10.35 25.60
N ASP A 85 -1.36 9.38 26.14
CA ASP A 85 -0.47 8.51 25.34
C ASP A 85 -1.25 7.72 24.27
N SER A 86 -2.48 7.32 24.60
CA SER A 86 -3.37 6.62 23.66
C SER A 86 -3.88 7.54 22.56
N ARG A 87 -4.22 8.80 22.90
CA ARG A 87 -4.61 9.82 21.93
C ARG A 87 -3.45 10.19 21.00
N GLN A 88 -2.24 10.35 21.53
CA GLN A 88 -1.04 10.64 20.73
C GLN A 88 -0.73 9.53 19.72
N ARG A 89 -0.91 8.26 20.09
CA ARG A 89 -0.79 7.13 19.15
C ARG A 89 -1.83 7.19 18.04
N ALA A 90 -3.09 7.48 18.37
CA ALA A 90 -4.14 7.64 17.37
C ALA A 90 -3.87 8.83 16.43
N GLU A 91 -3.40 9.95 16.98
CA GLU A 91 -3.01 11.14 16.22
C GLU A 91 -1.86 10.83 15.25
N PHE A 92 -0.85 10.07 15.68
CA PHE A 92 0.24 9.63 14.82
C PHE A 92 -0.25 8.80 13.63
N GLU A 93 -1.12 7.82 13.86
CA GLU A 93 -1.71 7.01 12.78
C GLU A 93 -2.59 7.86 11.84
N MET A 94 -3.34 8.81 12.39
CA MET A 94 -4.14 9.73 11.57
C MET A 94 -3.26 10.61 10.68
N ASN A 95 -2.16 11.16 11.22
CA ASN A 95 -1.22 11.97 10.45
C ASN A 95 -0.59 11.16 9.31
N LYS A 96 -0.25 9.89 9.57
CA LYS A 96 0.21 8.98 8.52
C LYS A 96 -0.84 8.77 7.43
N ALA A 97 -2.11 8.59 7.80
CA ALA A 97 -3.21 8.47 6.85
C ALA A 97 -3.43 9.76 6.04
N ILE A 98 -3.31 10.94 6.68
CA ILE A 98 -3.38 12.24 6.01
C ILE A 98 -2.28 12.35 4.96
N THR A 99 -1.02 12.09 5.31
CA THR A 99 0.10 12.14 4.36
C THR A 99 -0.10 11.17 3.20
N PHE A 100 -0.63 9.97 3.46
CA PHE A 100 -0.95 9.01 2.40
C PHE A 100 -2.02 9.52 1.43
N LEU A 101 -3.08 10.17 1.94
CA LEU A 101 -4.12 10.77 1.11
C LEU A 101 -3.61 11.98 0.32
N GLU A 102 -2.73 12.79 0.92
CA GLU A 102 -2.08 13.92 0.24
C GLU A 102 -1.26 13.46 -0.98
N CYS A 103 -0.49 12.37 -0.83
CA CYS A 103 0.22 11.76 -1.96
C CYS A 103 -0.74 11.31 -3.07
N GLN A 104 -1.83 10.61 -2.73
CA GLN A 104 -2.81 10.18 -3.73
C GLN A 104 -3.49 11.36 -4.43
N LEU A 105 -3.79 12.44 -3.70
CA LEU A 105 -4.36 13.65 -4.29
C LEU A 105 -3.39 14.27 -5.30
N MET A 106 -2.08 14.27 -5.00
CA MET A 106 -1.05 14.73 -5.91
C MET A 106 -1.03 13.92 -7.21
N ASP A 107 -1.14 12.60 -7.13
CA ASP A 107 -1.20 11.73 -8.31
C ASP A 107 -2.42 12.03 -9.20
N VAL A 108 -3.59 12.25 -8.58
CA VAL A 108 -4.82 12.61 -9.30
C VAL A 108 -4.70 13.98 -9.97
N LEU A 109 -4.11 14.97 -9.28
CA LEU A 109 -3.87 16.29 -9.85
C LEU A 109 -2.94 16.22 -11.08
N ASN A 110 -1.87 15.44 -10.99
CA ASN A 110 -0.95 15.21 -12.11
C ASN A 110 -1.67 14.53 -13.29
N ALA A 111 -2.55 13.56 -13.03
CA ALA A 111 -3.33 12.91 -14.08
C ALA A 111 -4.29 13.89 -14.78
N ASN A 112 -4.91 14.81 -14.05
CA ASN A 112 -5.76 15.86 -14.62
C ASN A 112 -5.00 16.82 -15.54
N GLU A 113 -3.74 17.15 -15.21
CA GLU A 113 -2.88 17.95 -16.09
C GLU A 113 -2.61 17.24 -17.43
N VAL A 114 -2.30 15.94 -17.37
CA VAL A 114 -2.10 15.12 -18.58
C VAL A 114 -3.39 15.07 -19.42
N ILE A 115 -4.55 14.90 -18.80
CA ILE A 115 -5.86 14.93 -19.49
C ILE A 115 -6.05 16.28 -20.20
N THR A 116 -5.81 17.39 -19.50
CA THR A 116 -5.93 18.74 -20.08
C THR A 116 -5.02 18.94 -21.30
N SER A 117 -3.79 18.41 -21.23
CA SER A 117 -2.84 18.43 -22.35
C SER A 117 -3.32 17.61 -23.55
N LEU A 118 -3.88 16.42 -23.29
CA LEU A 118 -4.46 15.57 -24.33
C LEU A 118 -5.69 16.21 -24.98
N GLU A 119 -6.56 16.87 -24.21
CA GLU A 119 -7.72 17.60 -24.73
C GLU A 119 -7.29 18.72 -25.70
N CYS A 120 -6.27 19.51 -25.33
CA CYS A 120 -5.70 20.53 -26.21
C CYS A 120 -5.17 19.94 -27.52
N ARG A 121 -4.45 18.81 -27.44
CA ARG A 121 -3.94 18.12 -28.64
C ARG A 121 -5.06 17.59 -29.52
N LEU A 122 -6.10 16.99 -28.90
CA LEU A 122 -7.26 16.48 -29.61
C LEU A 122 -7.97 17.62 -30.36
N MET A 123 -8.19 18.75 -29.71
CA MET A 123 -8.77 19.94 -30.34
C MET A 123 -7.97 20.43 -31.55
N LYS A 124 -6.63 20.45 -31.45
CA LYS A 124 -5.74 20.80 -32.57
C LYS A 124 -5.86 19.83 -33.74
N THR A 125 -5.94 18.53 -33.47
CA THR A 125 -6.12 17.51 -34.52
C THR A 125 -7.50 17.60 -35.17
N MET A 126 -8.56 17.83 -34.39
CA MET A 126 -9.92 18.04 -34.91
C MET A 126 -10.00 19.25 -35.83
N SER A 127 -9.41 20.39 -35.44
CA SER A 127 -9.35 21.58 -36.30
C SER A 127 -8.62 21.29 -37.62
N THR A 128 -7.52 20.55 -37.57
CA THR A 128 -6.75 20.18 -38.77
C THR A 128 -7.58 19.29 -39.70
N ILE A 129 -8.32 18.33 -39.15
CA ILE A 129 -9.22 17.44 -39.91
C ILE A 129 -10.36 18.23 -40.56
N GLU A 130 -10.99 19.16 -39.84
CA GLU A 130 -12.06 20.00 -40.43
C GLU A 130 -11.53 20.90 -41.56
N THR A 131 -10.32 21.44 -41.43
CA THR A 131 -9.65 22.18 -42.53
C THR A 131 -9.42 21.28 -43.74
N MET A 132 -8.82 20.09 -43.55
CA MET A 132 -8.59 19.14 -44.65
C MET A 132 -9.89 18.68 -45.31
N LYS A 133 -10.94 18.45 -44.52
CA LYS A 133 -12.28 18.10 -45.01
C LYS A 133 -12.90 19.21 -45.85
N ALA A 134 -12.72 20.47 -45.47
CA ALA A 134 -13.15 21.62 -46.27
C ALA A 134 -12.37 21.73 -47.60
N GLU A 135 -11.05 21.51 -47.57
CA GLU A 135 -10.21 21.49 -48.78
C GLU A 135 -10.62 20.37 -49.76
N ILE A 136 -10.83 19.15 -49.25
CA ILE A 136 -11.30 18.01 -50.08
C ILE A 136 -12.67 18.34 -50.71
N LYS A 137 -13.58 18.97 -49.97
CA LYS A 137 -14.89 19.37 -50.50
C LYS A 137 -14.74 20.41 -51.63
N ALA A 138 -13.89 21.42 -51.45
CA ALA A 138 -13.63 22.45 -52.46
C ALA A 138 -13.01 21.86 -53.74
N LEU A 139 -12.04 20.94 -53.62
CA LEU A 139 -11.44 20.25 -54.77
C LEU A 139 -12.48 19.42 -55.55
N ASN A 140 -13.39 18.75 -54.84
CA ASN A 140 -14.44 17.95 -55.46
C ASN A 140 -15.51 18.81 -56.18
N GLU A 141 -15.85 19.99 -55.64
CA GLU A 141 -16.79 20.92 -56.28
C GLU A 141 -16.18 21.61 -57.52
N GLY A 142 -14.89 21.97 -57.47
CA GLY A 142 -14.16 22.52 -58.62
C GLY A 142 -14.07 21.55 -59.80
N ALA A 143 -13.92 20.24 -59.52
CA ALA A 143 -13.97 19.19 -60.54
C ALA A 143 -15.34 19.07 -61.25
N LYS A 144 -16.42 19.58 -60.63
CA LYS A 144 -17.79 19.50 -61.16
C LYS A 144 -18.21 20.74 -61.96
N VAL A 145 -17.58 21.90 -61.74
CA VAL A 145 -17.88 23.19 -62.43
C VAL A 145 -17.02 23.41 -63.68
N GLY A 146 -15.87 22.75 -63.80
CA GLY A 146 -15.01 22.73 -65.00
C GLY A 146 -15.51 21.83 -66.14
N GLY A 147 -16.83 21.70 -66.31
CA GLY A 147 -17.44 20.95 -67.40
C GLY A 147 -17.40 21.73 -68.72
N LEU A 148 -16.22 21.83 -69.32
CA LEU A 148 -16.12 22.05 -70.76
C LEU A 148 -16.60 20.77 -71.46
N SER A 149 -17.37 21.00 -72.52
CA SER A 149 -17.68 20.09 -73.61
C SER A 149 -16.71 18.91 -73.80
N SER A 150 -17.32 17.75 -74.06
CA SER A 150 -16.75 16.68 -74.88
C SER A 150 -15.46 16.06 -74.34
N PHE A 151 -15.58 15.01 -73.55
CA PHE A 151 -15.31 13.65 -74.02
C PHE A 151 -15.51 12.71 -72.83
N ASP A 152 -16.25 11.65 -73.12
CA ASP A 152 -16.41 10.39 -72.42
C ASP A 152 -15.63 10.13 -71.11
N GLN A 153 -16.37 9.52 -70.19
CA GLN A 153 -15.87 8.54 -69.23
C GLN A 153 -14.98 7.48 -69.92
N ASP A 154 -13.71 7.75 -70.20
CA ASP A 154 -12.69 6.70 -70.29
C ASP A 154 -11.31 7.33 -70.45
N ARG A 155 -10.58 7.50 -69.34
CA ARG A 155 -9.10 7.55 -69.26
C ARG A 155 -8.68 7.89 -67.82
N GLU A 156 -9.24 7.17 -66.85
CA GLU A 156 -8.39 6.76 -65.72
C GLU A 156 -7.36 5.84 -66.38
N ALA A 157 -6.07 6.21 -66.35
CA ALA A 157 -5.02 5.46 -67.01
C ALA A 157 -5.18 3.98 -66.63
N LYS A 158 -5.74 3.20 -67.56
CA LYS A 158 -5.95 1.77 -67.39
C LYS A 158 -4.55 1.22 -67.47
N VAL A 159 -3.88 1.19 -66.31
CA VAL A 159 -2.67 0.42 -66.10
C VAL A 159 -3.11 -0.99 -66.38
N GLU A 160 -2.96 -1.39 -67.65
CA GLU A 160 -3.24 -2.73 -68.10
C GLU A 160 -2.25 -3.60 -67.32
N ALA A 161 -2.75 -4.16 -66.22
CA ALA A 161 -1.94 -4.97 -65.34
C ALA A 161 -1.27 -6.05 -66.18
N SER A 162 0.04 -6.21 -66.01
CA SER A 162 0.77 -7.27 -66.69
C SER A 162 0.05 -8.59 -66.48
N LYS A 163 -0.27 -9.27 -67.58
CA LYS A 163 -0.97 -10.55 -67.54
C LYS A 163 -0.19 -11.51 -66.64
N PRO A 164 -0.83 -12.18 -65.67
CA PRO A 164 -0.18 -13.17 -64.84
C PRO A 164 0.52 -14.24 -65.70
N PRO A 165 1.72 -14.70 -65.31
CA PRO A 165 2.37 -15.82 -65.98
C PRO A 165 1.49 -17.07 -65.88
N MET A 166 1.47 -17.90 -66.93
CA MET A 166 0.73 -19.17 -66.90
C MET A 166 1.43 -20.16 -65.95
N PHE A 167 0.66 -20.77 -65.05
CA PHE A 167 1.18 -21.79 -64.13
C PHE A 167 1.04 -23.19 -64.73
N LYS A 168 2.17 -23.86 -64.95
CA LYS A 168 2.24 -25.17 -65.61
C LYS A 168 2.14 -26.37 -64.65
N GLY A 169 2.15 -26.13 -63.33
CA GLY A 169 2.05 -27.19 -62.34
C GLY A 169 3.37 -27.75 -61.86
N VAL A 170 4.41 -26.91 -61.83
CA VAL A 170 5.68 -27.26 -61.18
C VAL A 170 5.42 -27.38 -59.68
N CYS A 171 5.87 -28.48 -59.07
CA CYS A 171 5.79 -28.71 -57.63
C CYS A 171 6.87 -27.92 -56.86
N ASP A 172 6.99 -26.62 -57.14
CA ASP A 172 7.81 -25.68 -56.41
C ASP A 172 6.89 -24.72 -55.64
N ALA A 173 7.08 -24.66 -54.32
CA ALA A 173 6.32 -23.78 -53.45
C ALA A 173 6.52 -22.30 -53.79
N GLN A 174 7.74 -21.93 -54.22
CA GLN A 174 8.07 -20.56 -54.56
C GLN A 174 7.42 -20.11 -55.88
N GLU A 175 7.35 -21.00 -56.87
CA GLU A 175 6.68 -20.71 -58.14
C GLU A 175 5.15 -20.60 -57.97
N LEU A 176 4.57 -21.44 -57.12
CA LEU A 176 3.16 -21.35 -56.75
C LEU A 176 2.83 -20.06 -56.01
N GLU A 177 3.67 -19.67 -55.05
CA GLU A 177 3.49 -18.42 -54.29
C GLU A 177 3.60 -17.19 -55.19
N ASN A 178 4.59 -17.15 -56.09
CA ASN A 178 4.74 -16.09 -57.08
C ASN A 178 3.54 -16.00 -58.03
N PHE A 179 3.01 -17.13 -58.48
CA PHE A 179 1.82 -17.18 -59.33
C PHE A 179 0.58 -16.61 -58.61
N LEU A 180 0.34 -17.03 -57.37
CA LEU A 180 -0.78 -16.52 -56.57
C LEU A 180 -0.64 -15.03 -56.29
N TRP A 181 0.58 -14.56 -56.02
CA TRP A 181 0.87 -13.13 -55.82
C TRP A 181 0.54 -12.31 -57.09
N HIS A 182 0.95 -12.78 -58.28
CA HIS A 182 0.64 -12.12 -59.55
C HIS A 182 -0.87 -12.10 -59.86
N LEU A 183 -1.59 -13.19 -59.57
CA LEU A 183 -3.05 -13.25 -59.74
C LEU A 183 -3.78 -12.30 -58.80
N GLU A 184 -3.40 -12.26 -57.53
CA GLU A 184 -4.02 -11.39 -56.53
C GLU A 184 -3.79 -9.91 -56.88
N ASN A 185 -2.58 -9.56 -57.35
CA ASN A 185 -2.30 -8.21 -57.84
C ASN A 185 -3.14 -7.89 -59.10
N TYR A 186 -3.28 -8.83 -60.03
CA TYR A 186 -4.13 -8.68 -61.20
C TYR A 186 -5.60 -8.44 -60.83
N PHE A 187 -6.13 -9.13 -59.81
CA PHE A 187 -7.50 -8.90 -59.33
C PHE A 187 -7.67 -7.53 -58.68
N LYS A 188 -6.69 -7.08 -57.89
CA LYS A 188 -6.69 -5.75 -57.27
C LYS A 188 -6.66 -4.64 -58.33
N CYS A 189 -5.78 -4.74 -59.32
CA CYS A 189 -5.68 -3.75 -60.41
C CYS A 189 -6.94 -3.73 -61.29
N ASN A 190 -7.53 -4.89 -61.61
CA ASN A 190 -8.74 -4.97 -62.43
C ASN A 190 -10.05 -4.82 -61.63
N ARG A 191 -9.98 -4.44 -60.35
CA ARG A 191 -11.13 -4.28 -59.44
C ARG A 191 -12.08 -5.49 -59.42
N LEU A 192 -11.56 -6.71 -59.60
CA LEU A 192 -12.33 -7.96 -59.61
C LEU A 192 -12.70 -8.35 -58.18
N LYS A 193 -13.91 -7.97 -57.74
CA LYS A 193 -14.41 -8.22 -56.37
C LYS A 193 -15.27 -9.48 -56.22
N ASN A 194 -15.83 -10.01 -57.32
CA ASN A 194 -16.69 -11.18 -57.27
C ASN A 194 -15.88 -12.47 -57.30
N GLU A 195 -16.01 -13.31 -56.26
CA GLU A 195 -15.32 -14.60 -56.13
C GLU A 195 -15.57 -15.53 -57.32
N LYS A 196 -16.79 -15.56 -57.86
CA LYS A 196 -17.10 -16.35 -59.06
C LYS A 196 -16.30 -15.90 -60.28
N ASN A 197 -16.08 -14.59 -60.42
CA ASN A 197 -15.31 -14.03 -61.52
C ASN A 197 -13.81 -14.27 -61.31
N LYS A 198 -13.31 -14.12 -60.08
CA LYS A 198 -11.91 -14.45 -59.73
C LYS A 198 -11.59 -15.91 -60.06
N ILE A 199 -12.44 -16.85 -59.64
CA ILE A 199 -12.26 -18.28 -59.93
C ILE A 199 -12.22 -18.51 -61.44
N ASN A 200 -13.20 -17.99 -62.19
CA ASN A 200 -13.25 -18.14 -63.64
C ASN A 200 -11.99 -17.56 -64.33
N THR A 201 -11.50 -16.42 -63.85
CA THR A 201 -10.29 -15.79 -64.37
C THR A 201 -9.02 -16.56 -64.00
N SER A 202 -8.88 -17.05 -62.76
CA SER A 202 -7.75 -17.88 -62.33
C SER A 202 -7.59 -19.12 -63.20
N VAL A 203 -8.69 -19.75 -63.59
CA VAL A 203 -8.69 -20.95 -64.44
C VAL A 203 -8.09 -20.68 -65.82
N LEU A 204 -8.20 -19.45 -66.35
CA LEU A 204 -7.59 -19.06 -67.62
C LEU A 204 -6.06 -19.03 -67.59
N TYR A 205 -5.47 -18.94 -66.39
CA TYR A 205 -4.02 -18.86 -66.20
C TYR A 205 -3.41 -20.18 -65.69
N LEU A 206 -4.22 -21.22 -65.51
CA LEU A 206 -3.73 -22.58 -65.31
C LEU A 206 -3.35 -23.19 -66.66
N SER A 207 -2.28 -23.98 -66.69
CA SER A 207 -1.87 -24.72 -67.88
C SER A 207 -1.53 -26.19 -67.57
N GLU A 208 -1.42 -26.98 -68.64
CA GLU A 208 -0.92 -28.37 -68.62
C GLU A 208 -1.59 -29.26 -67.55
N MET A 209 -0.81 -29.86 -66.65
CA MET A 209 -1.27 -30.85 -65.68
C MET A 209 -2.27 -30.25 -64.67
N VAL A 210 -2.15 -28.96 -64.36
CA VAL A 210 -3.03 -28.27 -63.38
C VAL A 210 -4.42 -28.06 -63.94
N MET A 211 -4.53 -27.73 -65.24
CA MET A 211 -5.84 -27.63 -65.89
C MET A 211 -6.58 -28.98 -65.89
N LEU A 212 -5.86 -30.07 -66.12
CA LEU A 212 -6.45 -31.41 -66.12
C LEU A 212 -6.94 -31.81 -64.73
N TRP A 213 -6.20 -31.47 -63.67
CA TRP A 213 -6.63 -31.69 -62.30
C TRP A 213 -7.87 -30.84 -61.94
N TRP A 214 -7.89 -29.57 -62.35
CA TRP A 214 -9.02 -28.67 -62.11
C TRP A 214 -10.31 -29.13 -62.79
N ARG A 215 -10.24 -29.69 -64.01
CA ARG A 215 -11.40 -30.21 -64.74
C ARG A 215 -11.96 -31.52 -64.18
N ARG A 216 -11.19 -32.23 -63.35
CA ARG A 216 -11.62 -33.51 -62.73
C ARG A 216 -12.31 -33.33 -61.38
N LYS A 217 -12.37 -32.10 -60.86
CA LYS A 217 -13.03 -31.75 -59.59
C LYS A 217 -14.49 -31.38 -59.85
#